data_AF-X1BA08-F1
#
_entry.id   AF-X1BA08-F1
#
_cell.length_a   1.000
_cell.length_b   1.000
_cell.length_c   1.000
_cell.angle_alpha   90.00
_cell.angle_beta   90.00
_cell.angle_gamma   90.00
#
_symmetry.space_group_name_H-M   'P 1'
#
loop_
_entity.id
_entity.type
_entity.pdbx_description
1 polymer ?
#
loop_
_entity_poly.entity_id
_entity_poly.type
_entity_poly.pdbx_seq_one_letter_code
_entity_poly.pdbx_strand_id
1 'polypeptide(L)'
;MKQKTQTLTLAFAVICLLAAAAFAEVPTTTGTISKVTVYRGQALVTRTIKASLPQGTSELIITDLPARIVSESLYAQTSGNLKILSVRYRERAVKEDTRQEVKELDEQIETLKNQIRHAERNHKHGGNLWAKYEGLWKLAIDGSKVDLNRGVLQADQIQSLAQYLEGKWNELHEKALETEDQIAGLKKELDLLNRKRGQLDSGRSRTEREAVLFVRKDDKKKASLELNYLVNNANWQQQYN
;
A
#
# COMPACT_ATOMS: atom_id res chain seq x y z
N MET A 1 18.66 67.69 -6.43
CA MET A 1 17.50 66.79 -6.61
C MET A 1 17.82 65.29 -6.44
N LYS A 2 19.07 64.84 -6.35
CA LYS A 2 19.42 63.39 -6.27
C LYS A 2 19.35 62.76 -4.85
N GLN A 3 19.43 63.54 -3.78
CA GLN A 3 19.42 63.00 -2.39
C GLN A 3 18.01 62.68 -1.85
N LYS A 4 16.98 63.42 -2.27
CA LYS A 4 15.58 63.16 -1.86
C LYS A 4 15.00 61.89 -2.49
N THR A 5 15.47 61.50 -3.67
CA THR A 5 15.04 60.25 -4.33
C THR A 5 15.68 59.01 -3.68
N GLN A 6 16.91 59.13 -3.16
CA GLN A 6 17.59 58.03 -2.46
C GLN A 6 17.01 57.73 -1.07
N THR A 7 16.58 58.77 -0.32
CA THR A 7 15.91 58.57 0.97
C THR A 7 14.51 57.99 0.81
N LEU A 8 13.79 58.33 -0.28
CA LEU A 8 12.47 57.76 -0.59
C LEU A 8 12.57 56.27 -0.97
N THR A 9 13.60 55.87 -1.73
CA THR A 9 13.85 54.47 -2.08
C THR A 9 14.28 53.63 -0.88
N LEU A 10 15.05 54.19 0.06
CA LEU A 10 15.42 53.47 1.29
C LEU A 10 14.22 53.26 2.22
N ALA A 11 13.33 54.26 2.34
CA ALA A 11 12.11 54.14 3.14
C ALA A 11 11.12 53.12 2.55
N PHE A 12 11.01 53.03 1.23
CA PHE A 12 10.15 52.04 0.56
C PHE A 12 10.70 50.60 0.69
N ALA A 13 12.03 50.43 0.70
CA ALA A 13 12.67 49.13 0.90
C ALA A 13 12.49 48.60 2.34
N VAL A 14 12.48 49.47 3.35
CA VAL A 14 12.26 49.08 4.76
C VAL A 14 10.79 48.70 5.02
N ILE A 15 9.84 49.36 4.36
CA ILE A 15 8.40 49.03 4.46
C ILE A 15 8.09 47.67 3.80
N CYS A 16 8.75 47.34 2.68
CA CYS A 16 8.60 46.02 2.05
C CYS A 16 9.23 44.88 2.86
N LEU A 17 10.29 45.12 3.64
CA LEU A 17 10.92 44.07 4.47
C LEU A 17 10.08 43.70 5.70
N LEU A 18 9.25 44.62 6.20
CA LEU A 18 8.30 44.38 7.32
C LEU A 18 7.04 43.62 6.89
N ALA A 19 6.73 43.57 5.59
CA ALA A 19 5.56 42.84 5.07
C ALA A 19 5.82 41.33 4.84
N ALA A 20 7.07 40.87 4.92
CA ALA A 20 7.43 39.47 4.68
C ALA A 20 7.28 38.56 5.92
N ALA A 21 6.86 39.09 7.07
CA ALA A 21 6.79 38.37 8.33
C ALA A 21 5.35 38.11 8.79
N ALA A 22 4.58 37.28 8.08
CA ALA A 22 3.46 36.52 8.66
C ALA A 22 2.76 35.57 7.65
N PHE A 23 3.50 34.75 6.90
CA PHE A 23 2.98 33.43 6.58
C PHE A 23 3.53 32.48 7.64
N ALA A 24 3.02 32.61 8.86
CA ALA A 24 3.28 31.63 9.89
C ALA A 24 2.60 30.33 9.44
N GLU A 25 3.41 29.34 9.09
CA GLU A 25 2.95 27.99 8.80
C GLU A 25 2.13 27.50 10.00
N VAL A 26 0.87 27.13 9.74
CA VAL A 26 -0.06 26.72 10.80
C VAL A 26 0.51 25.46 11.45
N PRO A 27 0.81 25.47 12.76
CA PRO A 27 1.41 24.32 13.41
C PRO A 27 0.46 23.11 13.29
N THR A 28 1.01 21.99 12.79
CA THR A 28 0.33 20.71 12.67
C THR A 28 0.94 19.71 13.64
N THR A 29 0.12 18.91 14.33
CA THR A 29 0.61 17.89 15.27
C THR A 29 -0.41 16.77 15.46
N THR A 30 0.03 15.53 15.63
CA THR A 30 -0.90 14.40 15.86
C THR A 30 -1.33 14.28 17.33
N GLY A 31 -0.47 14.71 18.25
CA GLY A 31 -0.63 14.50 19.69
C GLY A 31 -0.36 13.05 20.12
N THR A 32 -0.33 12.82 21.44
CA THR A 32 -0.15 11.48 22.02
C THR A 32 -1.40 11.08 22.79
N ILE A 33 -1.89 9.84 22.60
CA ILE A 33 -3.02 9.30 23.39
C ILE A 33 -2.57 9.13 24.84
N SER A 34 -3.24 9.80 25.77
CA SER A 34 -2.93 9.77 27.20
C SER A 34 -3.90 8.91 27.99
N LYS A 35 -5.18 8.88 27.59
CA LYS A 35 -6.23 8.12 28.27
C LYS A 35 -7.27 7.61 27.29
N VAL A 36 -7.75 6.39 27.52
CA VAL A 36 -8.89 5.80 26.80
C VAL A 36 -9.87 5.23 27.81
N THR A 37 -11.15 5.60 27.70
CA THR A 37 -12.24 5.04 28.52
C THR A 37 -13.22 4.35 27.57
N VAL A 38 -13.36 3.03 27.72
CA VAL A 38 -14.18 2.21 26.82
C VAL A 38 -15.58 2.01 27.40
N TYR A 39 -16.59 2.34 26.61
CA TYR A 39 -18.01 2.07 26.86
C TYR A 39 -18.49 0.95 25.92
N ARG A 40 -19.75 0.51 26.07
CA ARG A 40 -20.35 -0.42 25.11
C ARG A 40 -20.57 0.27 23.76
N GLY A 41 -19.86 -0.18 22.73
CA GLY A 41 -19.97 0.34 21.36
C GLY A 41 -19.20 1.64 21.09
N GLN A 42 -18.63 2.29 22.10
CA GLN A 42 -17.93 3.58 21.96
C GLN A 42 -16.73 3.67 22.90
N ALA A 43 -15.72 4.46 22.53
CA ALA A 43 -14.61 4.80 23.42
C ALA A 43 -14.37 6.30 23.43
N LEU A 44 -14.21 6.86 24.64
CA LEU A 44 -13.73 8.23 24.83
C LEU A 44 -12.21 8.22 24.85
N VAL A 45 -11.61 8.93 23.90
CA VAL A 45 -10.16 9.04 23.75
C VAL A 45 -9.73 10.45 24.09
N THR A 46 -8.71 10.55 24.95
CA THR A 46 -8.05 11.82 25.29
C THR A 46 -6.64 11.81 24.71
N ARG A 47 -6.34 12.80 23.87
CA ARG A 47 -4.99 13.09 23.36
C ARG A 47 -4.42 14.29 24.08
N THR A 48 -3.20 14.18 24.56
CA THR A 48 -2.44 15.32 25.07
C THR A 48 -1.58 15.91 23.95
N ILE A 49 -1.67 17.22 23.76
CA ILE A 49 -0.96 17.97 22.73
C ILE A 49 -0.07 19.01 23.40
N LYS A 50 1.22 18.98 23.08
CA LYS A 50 2.21 19.97 23.52
C LYS A 50 2.64 20.78 22.31
N ALA A 51 2.24 22.04 22.23
CA ALA A 51 2.54 22.92 21.11
C ALA A 51 3.22 24.21 21.59
N SER A 52 4.17 24.70 20.78
CA SER A 52 4.76 26.03 20.95
C SER A 52 4.00 26.99 20.05
N LEU A 53 3.14 27.82 20.64
CA LEU A 53 2.27 28.73 19.92
C LEU A 53 2.73 30.18 20.14
N PRO A 54 2.62 31.07 19.14
CA PRO A 54 2.94 32.46 19.32
C PRO A 54 1.92 33.15 20.25
N GLN A 55 2.30 34.33 20.76
CA GLN A 55 1.40 35.16 21.55
C GLN A 55 0.29 35.72 20.65
N GLY A 56 -0.95 35.76 21.16
CA GLY A 56 -2.14 36.20 20.42
C GLY A 56 -3.03 35.03 20.01
N THR A 57 -3.78 35.21 18.93
CA THR A 57 -4.66 34.18 18.37
C THR A 57 -3.89 33.32 17.38
N SER A 58 -4.05 32.01 17.44
CA SER A 58 -3.40 31.06 16.53
C SER A 58 -4.33 29.90 16.20
N GLU A 59 -4.13 29.34 15.01
CA GLU A 59 -4.74 28.08 14.59
C GLU A 59 -3.75 26.94 14.89
N LEU A 60 -4.28 25.81 15.35
CA LEU A 60 -3.54 24.57 15.58
C LEU A 60 -4.32 23.43 14.94
N ILE A 61 -3.68 22.69 14.04
CA ILE A 61 -4.30 21.57 13.33
C ILE A 61 -3.84 20.26 13.96
N ILE A 62 -4.79 19.46 14.40
CA ILE A 62 -4.53 18.13 14.95
C ILE A 62 -4.90 17.08 13.92
N THR A 63 -3.91 16.35 13.43
CA THR A 63 -4.06 15.40 12.33
C THR A 63 -4.26 13.96 12.83
N ASP A 64 -4.53 13.05 11.88
CA ASP A 64 -4.68 11.61 12.11
C ASP A 64 -5.80 11.25 13.10
N LEU A 65 -6.97 11.86 12.95
CA LEU A 65 -8.17 11.45 13.70
C LEU A 65 -8.74 10.15 13.11
N PRO A 66 -9.28 9.25 13.97
CA PRO A 66 -9.75 7.95 13.52
C PRO A 66 -10.97 8.06 12.60
N ALA A 67 -11.10 7.10 11.68
CA ALA A 67 -12.19 7.09 10.69
C ALA A 67 -13.60 6.98 11.28
N ARG A 68 -13.73 6.39 12.48
CA ARG A 68 -15.02 6.20 13.19
C ARG A 68 -15.26 7.25 14.29
N ILE A 69 -14.59 8.40 14.21
CA ILE A 69 -14.80 9.50 15.15
C ILE A 69 -16.24 10.03 15.06
N VAL A 70 -16.81 10.42 16.19
CA VAL A 70 -18.07 11.17 16.23
C VAL A 70 -17.73 12.66 16.21
N SER A 71 -17.94 13.33 15.08
CA SER A 71 -17.53 14.73 14.83
C SER A 71 -18.08 15.71 15.87
N GLU A 72 -19.30 15.48 16.36
CA GLU A 72 -20.01 16.36 17.29
C GLU A 72 -19.50 16.21 18.74
N SER A 73 -18.75 15.15 19.03
CA SER A 73 -18.22 14.87 20.37
C SER A 73 -16.87 15.54 20.64
N LEU A 74 -16.33 16.27 19.67
CA LEU A 74 -14.99 16.83 19.71
C LEU A 74 -14.95 18.06 20.63
N TYR A 75 -14.18 18.00 21.71
CA TYR A 75 -13.92 19.16 22.57
C TYR A 75 -12.47 19.18 23.04
N ALA A 76 -11.97 20.39 23.34
CA ALA A 76 -10.64 20.58 23.86
C ALA A 76 -10.69 21.16 25.28
N GLN A 77 -9.75 20.74 26.10
CA GLN A 77 -9.54 21.21 27.47
C GLN A 77 -8.10 21.73 27.60
N THR A 78 -7.87 22.64 28.53
CA THR A 78 -6.55 23.21 28.75
C THR A 78 -6.30 23.39 30.24
N SER A 79 -5.05 23.18 30.63
CA SER A 79 -4.60 23.21 32.02
C SER A 79 -3.73 24.44 32.34
N GLY A 80 -3.92 25.58 31.65
CA GLY A 80 -3.14 26.80 31.90
C GLY A 80 -3.65 28.08 31.23
N ASN A 81 -2.74 29.02 30.94
CA ASN A 81 -3.02 30.35 30.35
C ASN A 81 -3.41 30.35 28.85
N LEU A 82 -3.96 29.25 28.35
CA LEU A 82 -4.44 29.13 26.98
C LEU A 82 -5.98 29.21 27.00
N LYS A 83 -6.57 30.01 26.13
CA LYS A 83 -8.03 30.03 25.93
C LYS A 83 -8.37 29.36 24.62
N ILE A 84 -9.33 28.44 24.66
CA ILE A 84 -9.85 27.77 23.46
C ILE A 84 -11.03 28.61 22.97
N LEU A 85 -10.96 29.08 21.73
CA LEU A 85 -12.00 29.89 21.10
C LEU A 85 -13.00 29.02 20.35
N SER A 86 -12.49 28.04 19.58
CA SER A 86 -13.34 27.06 18.91
C SER A 86 -12.56 25.80 18.54
N VAL A 87 -13.31 24.72 18.36
CA VAL A 87 -12.81 23.43 17.85
C VAL A 87 -13.71 23.05 16.68
N ARG A 88 -13.11 22.73 15.54
CA ARG A 88 -13.84 22.34 14.32
C ARG A 88 -13.28 21.04 13.77
N TYR A 89 -14.18 20.18 13.32
CA TYR A 89 -13.81 19.00 12.57
C TYR A 89 -13.66 19.35 11.08
N ARG A 90 -12.62 18.82 10.44
CA ARG A 90 -12.34 19.01 9.02
C ARG A 90 -11.94 17.68 8.40
N GLU A 91 -12.54 17.35 7.26
CA GLU A 91 -12.06 16.27 6.39
C GLU A 91 -11.32 16.88 5.20
N ARG A 92 -10.17 16.31 4.85
CA ARG A 92 -9.39 16.71 3.69
C ARG A 92 -9.03 15.48 2.87
N ALA A 93 -9.32 15.52 1.57
CA ALA A 93 -8.77 14.57 0.62
C ALA A 93 -7.29 14.89 0.39
N VAL A 94 -6.41 14.02 0.89
CA VAL A 94 -4.98 14.08 0.59
C VAL A 94 -4.71 13.12 -0.56
N LYS A 95 -4.25 13.68 -1.68
CA LYS A 95 -3.73 12.89 -2.79
C LYS A 95 -2.31 12.49 -2.43
N GLU A 96 -2.13 11.24 -2.05
CA GLU A 96 -0.81 10.66 -1.85
C GLU A 96 -0.18 10.41 -3.23
N ASP A 97 1.05 10.90 -3.45
CA ASP A 97 1.74 10.71 -4.73
C ASP A 97 2.37 9.32 -4.80
N THR A 98 1.53 8.30 -4.97
CA THR A 98 1.93 6.89 -5.06
C THR A 98 2.42 6.51 -6.46
N ARG A 99 2.73 7.48 -7.33
CA ARG A 99 3.05 7.23 -8.73
C ARG A 99 4.28 6.34 -8.90
N GLN A 100 5.28 6.50 -8.03
CA GLN A 100 6.51 5.71 -8.11
C GLN A 100 6.29 4.26 -7.65
N GLU A 101 5.65 4.05 -6.50
CA GLU A 101 5.31 2.70 -6.00
C GLU A 101 4.40 1.93 -6.96
N VAL A 102 3.43 2.62 -7.59
CA VAL A 102 2.55 2.00 -8.60
C VAL A 102 3.32 1.58 -9.84
N LYS A 103 4.28 2.40 -10.31
CA LYS A 103 5.14 2.03 -11.45
C LYS A 103 6.00 0.81 -11.14
N GLU A 104 6.61 0.76 -9.96
CA GLU A 104 7.43 -0.38 -9.54
C GLU A 104 6.59 -1.67 -9.44
N LEU A 105 5.36 -1.58 -8.92
CA LEU A 105 4.43 -2.71 -8.91
C LEU A 105 3.99 -3.13 -10.31
N ASP A 106 3.72 -2.18 -11.21
CA ASP A 106 3.37 -2.47 -12.61
C ASP A 106 4.51 -3.20 -13.33
N GLU A 107 5.76 -2.78 -13.12
CA GLU A 107 6.95 -3.44 -13.68
C GLU A 107 7.13 -4.88 -13.15
N GLN A 108 6.92 -5.09 -11.84
CA GLN A 108 6.96 -6.42 -11.23
C GLN A 108 5.85 -7.32 -11.77
N ILE A 109 4.62 -6.80 -11.90
CA ILE A 109 3.46 -7.51 -12.46
C ILE A 109 3.74 -7.95 -13.90
N GLU A 110 4.27 -7.06 -14.74
CA GLU A 110 4.61 -7.41 -16.12
C GLU A 110 5.74 -8.45 -16.20
N THR A 111 6.71 -8.38 -15.31
CA THR A 111 7.78 -9.39 -15.21
C THR A 111 7.21 -10.77 -14.87
N LEU A 112 6.34 -10.85 -13.86
CA LEU A 112 5.64 -12.06 -13.46
C LEU A 112 4.75 -12.63 -14.57
N LYS A 113 3.99 -11.78 -15.27
CA LYS A 113 3.19 -12.21 -16.44
C LYS A 113 4.05 -12.80 -17.54
N ASN A 114 5.21 -12.20 -17.82
CA ASN A 114 6.14 -12.72 -18.81
C ASN A 114 6.70 -14.08 -18.37
N GLN A 115 7.10 -14.23 -17.11
CA GLN A 115 7.57 -15.51 -16.55
C GLN A 115 6.51 -16.60 -16.64
N ILE A 116 5.25 -16.30 -16.29
CA ILE A 116 4.11 -17.23 -16.43
C ILE A 116 3.95 -17.63 -17.91
N ARG A 117 3.97 -16.66 -18.83
CA ARG A 117 3.85 -16.94 -20.28
C ARG A 117 4.98 -17.85 -20.77
N HIS A 118 6.19 -17.64 -20.30
CA HIS A 118 7.34 -18.49 -20.64
C HIS A 118 7.17 -19.91 -20.10
N ALA A 119 6.78 -20.06 -18.83
CA ALA A 119 6.52 -21.35 -18.22
C ALA A 119 5.37 -22.11 -18.91
N GLU A 120 4.26 -21.44 -19.21
CA GLU A 120 3.13 -22.03 -19.94
C GLU A 120 3.52 -22.49 -21.35
N ARG A 121 4.39 -21.73 -22.04
CA ARG A 121 4.95 -22.13 -23.34
C ARG A 121 5.85 -23.35 -23.23
N ASN A 122 6.69 -23.43 -22.19
CA ASN A 122 7.56 -24.58 -21.96
C ASN A 122 6.75 -25.84 -21.65
N HIS A 123 5.75 -25.72 -20.78
CA HIS A 123 4.82 -26.82 -20.47
C HIS A 123 4.11 -27.33 -21.75
N LYS A 124 3.54 -26.42 -22.54
CA LYS A 124 2.93 -26.77 -23.83
C LYS A 124 3.91 -27.40 -24.81
N HIS A 125 5.16 -26.93 -24.83
CA HIS A 125 6.20 -27.50 -25.68
C HIS A 125 6.51 -28.95 -25.29
N GLY A 126 6.57 -29.28 -24.00
CA GLY A 126 6.72 -30.65 -23.50
C GLY A 126 5.61 -31.57 -23.99
N GLY A 127 4.35 -31.13 -23.89
CA GLY A 127 3.20 -31.88 -24.43
C GLY A 127 3.26 -32.09 -25.95
N ASN A 128 3.67 -31.07 -26.70
CA ASN A 128 3.88 -31.19 -28.15
C ASN A 128 5.00 -32.17 -28.50
N LEU A 129 6.07 -32.21 -27.70
CA LEU A 129 7.17 -33.14 -27.91
C LEU A 129 6.73 -34.59 -27.62
N TRP A 130 5.93 -34.79 -26.57
CA TRP A 130 5.31 -36.08 -26.29
C TRP A 130 4.44 -36.57 -27.46
N ALA A 131 3.58 -35.72 -28.01
CA ALA A 131 2.75 -36.09 -29.17
C ALA A 131 3.59 -36.52 -30.39
N LYS A 132 4.79 -35.94 -30.58
CA LYS A 132 5.73 -36.41 -31.61
C LYS A 132 6.30 -37.80 -31.29
N TYR A 133 6.69 -38.04 -30.04
CA TYR A 133 7.19 -39.35 -29.60
C TYR A 133 6.11 -40.44 -29.71
N GLU A 134 4.87 -40.14 -29.34
CA GLU A 134 3.72 -41.03 -29.53
C GLU A 134 3.51 -41.38 -31.01
N GLY A 135 3.63 -40.39 -31.90
CA GLY A 135 3.59 -40.61 -33.35
C GLY A 135 4.70 -41.54 -33.84
N LEU A 136 5.94 -41.37 -33.35
CA LEU A 136 7.07 -42.26 -33.66
C LEU A 136 6.84 -43.68 -33.14
N TRP A 137 6.29 -43.82 -31.93
CA TRP A 137 5.95 -45.12 -31.35
C TRP A 137 4.91 -45.85 -32.20
N LYS A 138 3.87 -45.15 -32.64
CA LYS A 138 2.85 -45.72 -33.53
C LYS A 138 3.45 -46.19 -34.86
N LEU A 139 4.30 -45.38 -35.49
CA LEU A 139 5.00 -45.77 -36.72
C LEU A 139 5.89 -47.00 -36.51
N ALA A 140 6.59 -47.08 -35.38
CA ALA A 140 7.42 -48.23 -35.04
C ALA A 140 6.60 -49.51 -34.83
N ILE A 141 5.45 -49.42 -34.17
CA ILE A 141 4.52 -50.54 -34.01
C ILE A 141 3.99 -51.01 -35.37
N ASP A 142 3.57 -50.08 -36.22
CA ASP A 142 3.01 -50.43 -37.52
C ASP A 142 4.07 -51.07 -38.43
N GLY A 143 5.31 -50.58 -38.40
CA GLY A 143 6.45 -51.24 -39.05
C GLY A 143 6.72 -52.65 -38.48
N SER A 144 6.71 -52.77 -37.15
CA SER A 144 6.91 -54.05 -36.45
C SER A 144 5.86 -55.10 -36.82
N LYS A 145 4.61 -54.71 -37.05
CA LYS A 145 3.55 -55.63 -37.53
C LYS A 145 3.86 -56.16 -38.94
N VAL A 146 4.39 -55.32 -39.81
CA VAL A 146 4.79 -55.72 -41.17
C VAL A 146 5.95 -56.72 -41.11
N ASP A 147 6.95 -56.45 -40.27
CA ASP A 147 8.11 -57.32 -40.09
C ASP A 147 7.74 -58.66 -39.43
N LEU A 148 6.80 -58.64 -38.49
CA LEU A 148 6.21 -59.85 -37.89
C LEU A 148 5.53 -60.72 -38.95
N ASN A 149 4.69 -60.13 -39.81
CA ASN A 149 4.02 -60.85 -40.90
C ASN A 149 5.00 -61.44 -41.93
N ARG A 150 6.21 -60.88 -42.02
CA ARG A 150 7.29 -61.35 -42.90
C ARG A 150 8.26 -62.32 -42.20
N GLY A 151 8.10 -62.56 -40.89
CA GLY A 151 8.98 -63.42 -40.10
C GLY A 151 10.37 -62.84 -39.84
N VAL A 152 10.57 -61.53 -39.99
CA VAL A 152 11.89 -60.85 -39.84
C VAL A 152 11.94 -59.91 -38.63
N LEU A 153 11.00 -60.05 -37.70
CA LEU A 153 10.88 -59.18 -36.53
C LEU A 153 12.12 -59.27 -35.62
N GLN A 154 12.67 -58.13 -35.25
CA GLN A 154 13.80 -58.03 -34.31
C GLN A 154 13.31 -57.53 -32.93
N ALA A 155 12.98 -58.47 -32.05
CA ALA A 155 12.39 -58.18 -30.74
C ALA A 155 13.26 -57.25 -29.87
N ASP A 156 14.58 -57.43 -29.88
CA ASP A 156 15.52 -56.62 -29.08
C ASP A 156 15.50 -55.14 -29.47
N GLN A 157 15.27 -54.83 -30.75
CA GLN A 157 15.18 -53.45 -31.23
C GLN A 157 13.89 -52.77 -30.76
N ILE A 158 12.78 -53.51 -30.76
CA ILE A 158 11.49 -53.03 -30.24
C ILE A 158 11.58 -52.76 -28.74
N GLN A 159 12.18 -53.69 -27.99
CA GLN A 159 12.37 -53.52 -26.55
C GLN A 159 13.25 -52.29 -26.24
N SER A 160 14.36 -52.12 -26.98
CA SER A 160 15.25 -50.97 -26.82
C SER A 160 14.54 -49.64 -27.10
N LEU A 161 13.71 -49.61 -28.15
CA LEU A 161 12.91 -48.42 -28.49
C LEU A 161 11.84 -48.12 -27.43
N ALA A 162 11.15 -49.15 -26.92
CA ALA A 162 10.14 -49.00 -25.88
C ALA A 162 10.75 -48.41 -24.60
N GLN A 163 11.88 -48.97 -24.14
CA GLN A 163 12.61 -48.45 -22.98
C GLN A 163 13.08 -47.00 -23.18
N TYR A 164 13.58 -46.66 -24.37
CA TYR A 164 13.97 -45.29 -24.69
C TYR A 164 12.79 -44.31 -24.60
N LEU A 165 11.64 -44.68 -25.17
CA LEU A 165 10.45 -43.82 -25.18
C LEU A 165 9.79 -43.70 -23.81
N GLU A 166 9.77 -44.77 -23.02
CA GLU A 166 9.32 -44.74 -21.63
C GLU A 166 10.22 -43.82 -20.79
N GLY A 167 11.54 -43.91 -20.97
CA GLY A 167 12.49 -42.97 -20.36
C GLY A 167 12.22 -41.51 -20.74
N LYS A 168 11.93 -41.24 -22.02
CA LYS A 168 11.57 -39.89 -22.48
C LYS A 168 10.22 -39.40 -21.96
N TRP A 169 9.25 -40.30 -21.82
CA TRP A 169 7.96 -39.98 -21.24
C TRP A 169 8.10 -39.57 -19.77
N ASN A 170 8.82 -40.36 -18.97
CA ASN A 170 9.07 -40.06 -17.57
C ASN A 170 9.79 -38.71 -17.39
N GLU A 171 10.84 -38.45 -18.20
CA GLU A 171 11.56 -37.17 -18.19
C GLU A 171 10.64 -35.97 -18.50
N LEU A 172 9.75 -36.11 -19.48
CA LEU A 172 8.81 -35.06 -19.84
C LEU A 172 7.69 -34.88 -18.82
N HIS A 173 7.24 -35.97 -18.19
CA HIS A 173 6.25 -35.95 -17.14
C HIS A 173 6.75 -35.20 -15.90
N GLU A 174 7.97 -35.51 -15.45
CA GLU A 174 8.61 -34.82 -14.33
C GLU A 174 8.75 -33.31 -14.60
N LYS A 175 9.28 -32.93 -15.78
CA LYS A 175 9.35 -31.53 -16.21
C LYS A 175 7.99 -30.84 -16.29
N ALA A 176 6.95 -31.57 -16.66
CA ALA A 176 5.59 -31.03 -16.72
C ALA A 176 5.08 -30.66 -15.33
N LEU A 177 5.26 -31.54 -14.34
CA LEU A 177 4.90 -31.30 -12.94
C LEU A 177 5.67 -30.11 -12.35
N GLU A 178 7.00 -30.07 -12.54
CA GLU A 178 7.82 -28.94 -12.09
C GLU A 178 7.34 -27.60 -12.67
N THR A 179 6.99 -27.59 -13.96
CA THR A 179 6.52 -26.38 -14.63
C THR A 179 5.11 -25.98 -14.16
N GLU A 180 4.23 -26.94 -13.87
CA GLU A 180 2.91 -26.69 -13.30
C GLU A 180 3.00 -26.05 -11.91
N ASP A 181 3.86 -26.59 -11.04
CA ASP A 181 4.12 -26.03 -9.71
C ASP A 181 4.70 -24.62 -9.81
N GLN A 182 5.64 -24.40 -10.73
CA GLN A 182 6.19 -23.08 -11.01
C GLN A 182 5.10 -22.09 -11.46
N ILE A 183 4.23 -22.48 -12.39
CA ILE A 183 3.12 -21.65 -12.85
C ILE A 183 2.17 -21.31 -11.69
N ALA A 184 1.85 -22.28 -10.84
CA ALA A 184 1.00 -22.08 -9.67
C ALA A 184 1.62 -21.10 -8.67
N GLY A 185 2.93 -21.22 -8.42
CA GLY A 185 3.68 -20.29 -7.56
C GLY A 185 3.65 -18.86 -8.09
N LEU A 186 4.00 -18.67 -9.37
CA LEU A 186 4.00 -17.36 -10.02
C LEU A 186 2.60 -16.72 -10.05
N LYS A 187 1.53 -17.50 -10.25
CA LYS A 187 0.14 -16.99 -10.21
C LYS A 187 -0.25 -16.50 -8.83
N LYS A 188 0.16 -17.18 -7.75
CA LYS A 188 -0.08 -16.72 -6.37
C LYS A 188 0.62 -15.39 -6.08
N GLU A 189 1.86 -15.23 -6.55
CA GLU A 189 2.62 -13.98 -6.39
C GLU A 189 1.99 -12.83 -7.18
N LEU A 190 1.59 -13.11 -8.43
CA LEU A 190 0.86 -12.16 -9.27
C LEU A 190 -0.43 -11.67 -8.60
N ASP A 191 -1.21 -12.57 -7.98
CA ASP A 191 -2.42 -12.21 -7.24
C ASP A 191 -2.13 -11.31 -6.04
N LEU A 192 -1.05 -11.55 -5.30
CA LEU A 192 -0.62 -10.70 -4.20
C LEU A 192 -0.27 -9.29 -4.67
N LEU A 193 0.51 -9.16 -5.75
CA LEU A 193 0.87 -7.85 -6.30
C LEU A 193 -0.35 -7.10 -6.84
N ASN A 194 -1.26 -7.79 -7.53
CA ASN A 194 -2.51 -7.18 -8.00
C ASN A 194 -3.37 -6.64 -6.86
N ARG A 195 -3.46 -7.37 -5.73
CA ARG A 195 -4.16 -6.88 -4.53
C ARG A 195 -3.50 -5.64 -3.94
N LYS A 196 -2.16 -5.64 -3.81
CA LYS A 196 -1.40 -4.49 -3.30
C LYS A 196 -1.58 -3.26 -4.19
N ARG A 197 -1.56 -3.45 -5.52
CA ARG A 197 -1.83 -2.40 -6.49
C ARG A 197 -3.26 -1.86 -6.38
N GLY A 198 -4.27 -2.72 -6.23
CA GLY A 198 -5.66 -2.30 -6.02
C GLY A 198 -5.85 -1.49 -4.74
N GLN A 199 -5.15 -1.84 -3.66
CA GLN A 199 -5.15 -1.07 -2.41
C GLN A 199 -4.57 0.34 -2.62
N LEU A 200 -3.44 0.46 -3.32
CA LEU A 200 -2.83 1.76 -3.63
C LEU A 200 -3.72 2.64 -4.53
N ASP A 201 -4.41 2.05 -5.50
CA ASP A 201 -5.34 2.80 -6.37
C ASP A 201 -6.58 3.27 -5.59
N SER A 202 -7.06 2.48 -4.63
CA SER A 202 -8.10 2.90 -3.68
C SER A 202 -7.62 3.93 -2.64
N GLY A 203 -6.32 3.92 -2.33
CA GLY A 203 -5.65 4.87 -1.42
C GLY A 203 -5.28 6.21 -2.07
N ARG A 204 -5.49 6.36 -3.39
CA ARG A 204 -5.15 7.55 -4.20
C ARG A 204 -5.82 8.85 -3.73
N SER A 205 -6.87 8.74 -2.90
CA SER A 205 -7.42 9.83 -2.11
C SER A 205 -7.68 9.32 -0.69
N ARG A 206 -6.69 9.47 0.19
CA ARG A 206 -6.88 9.22 1.61
C ARG A 206 -7.63 10.42 2.21
N THR A 207 -8.80 10.17 2.80
CA THR A 207 -9.49 11.20 3.59
C THR A 207 -8.81 11.30 4.95
N GLU A 208 -8.01 12.34 5.13
CA GLU A 208 -7.50 12.72 6.44
C GLU A 208 -8.56 13.49 7.22
N ARG A 209 -8.61 13.22 8.52
CA ARG A 209 -9.57 13.79 9.45
C ARG A 209 -8.79 14.57 10.47
N GLU A 210 -9.15 15.83 10.64
CA GLU A 210 -8.40 16.78 11.43
C GLU A 210 -9.31 17.56 12.38
N ALA A 211 -8.76 17.95 13.52
CA ALA A 211 -9.37 18.92 14.42
C ALA A 211 -8.64 20.26 14.29
N VAL A 212 -9.35 21.28 13.87
CA VAL A 212 -8.85 22.65 13.77
C VAL A 212 -9.22 23.40 15.04
N LEU A 213 -8.23 23.77 15.84
CA LEU A 213 -8.41 24.49 17.09
C LEU A 213 -7.99 25.94 16.90
N PHE A 214 -8.89 26.86 17.24
CA PHE A 214 -8.57 28.27 17.38
C PHE A 214 -8.31 28.57 18.85
N VAL A 215 -7.10 29.00 19.16
CA VAL A 215 -6.68 29.23 20.55
C VAL A 215 -6.08 30.63 20.68
N ARG A 216 -6.23 31.22 21.87
CA ARG A 216 -5.63 32.50 22.23
C ARG A 216 -4.70 32.31 23.40
N LYS A 217 -3.52 32.90 23.31
CA LYS A 217 -2.50 32.81 24.33
C LYS A 217 -1.94 34.18 24.68
N ASP A 218 -1.84 34.48 25.96
CA ASP A 218 -1.37 35.78 26.44
C ASP A 218 0.15 35.81 26.71
N ASP A 219 0.81 34.64 26.80
CA ASP A 219 2.25 34.49 27.02
C ASP A 219 2.95 33.63 25.93
N LYS A 220 4.30 33.61 25.92
CA LYS A 220 5.11 32.84 24.95
C LYS A 220 5.55 31.46 25.45
N LYS A 221 5.00 30.95 26.57
CA LYS A 221 5.44 29.66 27.13
C LYS A 221 4.95 28.49 26.25
N LYS A 222 5.43 27.26 26.47
CA LYS A 222 4.82 26.08 25.83
C LYS A 222 3.39 25.87 26.36
N ALA A 223 2.46 25.49 25.49
CA ALA A 223 1.08 25.20 25.87
C ALA A 223 0.86 23.68 25.90
N SER A 224 0.06 23.22 26.87
CA SER A 224 -0.48 21.86 26.89
C SER A 224 -1.99 21.95 26.84
N LEU A 225 -2.60 21.13 25.98
CA LEU A 225 -4.04 20.98 25.88
C LEU A 225 -4.40 19.52 25.67
N GLU A 226 -5.64 19.18 25.99
CA GLU A 226 -6.20 17.85 25.83
C GLU A 226 -7.34 17.90 24.83
N LEU A 227 -7.24 17.11 23.76
CA LEU A 227 -8.32 16.91 22.81
C LEU A 227 -9.06 15.63 23.17
N ASN A 228 -10.37 15.74 23.34
CA ASN A 228 -11.24 14.63 23.66
C ASN A 228 -12.23 14.39 22.52
N TYR A 229 -12.48 13.12 22.23
CA TYR A 229 -13.45 12.72 21.22
C TYR A 229 -13.93 11.29 21.45
N LEU A 230 -15.14 10.99 20.99
CA LEU A 230 -15.69 9.64 20.95
C LEU A 230 -15.35 8.94 19.64
N VAL A 231 -15.10 7.64 19.73
CA VAL A 231 -14.89 6.74 18.59
C VAL A 231 -15.91 5.62 18.66
N ASN A 232 -16.66 5.40 17.58
CA ASN A 232 -17.63 4.33 17.45
C ASN A 232 -16.97 2.96 17.21
N ASN A 233 -17.72 1.90 17.51
CA ASN A 233 -17.34 0.50 17.34
C ASN A 233 -16.19 0.03 18.25
N ALA A 234 -16.11 0.57 19.47
CA ALA A 234 -15.25 0.02 20.51
C ALA A 234 -16.04 -0.97 21.37
N ASN A 235 -15.55 -2.20 21.50
CA ASN A 235 -16.17 -3.24 22.32
C ASN A 235 -15.13 -3.85 23.24
N TRP A 236 -15.60 -4.32 24.39
CA TRP A 236 -14.80 -5.09 25.33
C TRP A 236 -15.63 -6.30 25.78
N GLN A 237 -14.98 -7.43 25.95
CA GLN A 237 -15.58 -8.64 26.50
C GLN A 237 -14.80 -9.01 27.76
N GLN A 238 -15.54 -9.40 28.81
CA GLN A 238 -14.94 -9.93 30.03
C GLN A 238 -14.40 -11.31 29.71
N GLN A 239 -13.11 -11.50 29.90
CA GLN A 239 -12.52 -12.84 29.93
C GLN A 239 -12.34 -13.22 31.40
N TYR A 240 -13.21 -14.11 31.87
CA TYR A 240 -13.00 -14.80 33.13
C TYR A 240 -12.11 -16.01 32.83
N ASN A 241 -10.90 -16.01 33.40
CA ASN A 241 -10.06 -17.20 33.45
C ASN A 241 -10.49 -18.09 34.62
#